data_AF-A0A8T6SHY9-F1
#
_entry.id   AF-A0A8T6SHY9-F1
#
_cell.length_a   1.000
_cell.length_b   1.000
_cell.length_c   1.000
_cell.angle_alpha   90.00
_cell.angle_beta   90.00
_cell.angle_gamma   90.00
#
_symmetry.space_group_name_H-M   'P 1'
#
loop_
_entity.id
_entity.type
_entity.pdbx_description
1 polymer ?
#
loop_
_entity_poly.entity_id
_entity_poly.type
_entity_poly.pdbx_seq_one_letter_code
_entity_poly.pdbx_strand_id
1 'polypeptide(L)' 'MHFELNEEQQEIKKAVKEFCEREFTPELAIEFDEKEKYPMELYKKAAKLGFTSLRIPEEYDGQGYGLLEDCLSVEEMCRT' A
#
# COMPACT_ATOMS: atom_id res chain seq x y z
N MET A 1 -23.73 -14.32 -6.64
CA MET A 1 -22.64 -13.33 -6.73
C MET A 1 -21.48 -13.87 -5.93
N HIS A 2 -20.27 -13.77 -6.48
CA HIS A 2 -19.03 -14.08 -5.77
C HIS A 2 -18.42 -12.76 -5.31
N PHE A 3 -18.19 -12.62 -4.01
CA PHE A 3 -17.66 -11.41 -3.37
C PHE A 3 -16.30 -11.65 -2.73
N GLU A 4 -15.83 -12.89 -2.78
CA GLU A 4 -14.53 -13.28 -2.28
C GLU A 4 -13.43 -12.70 -3.17
N LEU A 5 -12.32 -12.29 -2.54
CA LEU A 5 -11.12 -11.90 -3.26
C LEU A 5 -10.50 -13.13 -3.93
N ASN A 6 -9.98 -12.95 -5.14
CA ASN A 6 -9.17 -13.98 -5.78
C ASN A 6 -7.80 -14.11 -5.08
N GLU A 7 -7.03 -15.14 -5.43
CA GLU A 7 -5.73 -15.41 -4.80
C GLU A 7 -4.75 -14.24 -4.92
N GLU A 8 -4.70 -13.59 -6.09
CA GLU A 8 -3.80 -12.47 -6.35
C GLU A 8 -4.16 -11.25 -5.49
N GLN A 9 -5.44 -10.93 -5.36
CA GLN A 9 -5.95 -9.86 -4.48
C GLN A 9 -5.65 -10.14 -3.00
N GLN A 10 -5.74 -11.40 -2.58
CA GLN A 10 -5.38 -11.81 -1.21
C GLN A 10 -3.88 -11.65 -0.96
N GLU A 11 -3.04 -12.03 -1.91
CA GLU A 11 -1.58 -11.85 -1.82
C GLU A 11 -1.18 -10.38 -1.80
N ILE A 12 -1.79 -9.52 -2.64
CA ILE A 12 -1.58 -8.07 -2.60
C ILE A 12 -1.94 -7.51 -1.23
N LYS A 13 -3.13 -7.84 -0.72
CA LYS A 13 -3.57 -7.38 0.61
C LYS A 13 -2.60 -7.81 1.71
N LYS A 14 -2.15 -9.07 1.68
CA LYS A 14 -1.18 -9.61 2.65
C LYS A 14 0.17 -8.90 2.56
N ALA A 15 0.70 -8.68 1.35
CA ALA A 15 1.98 -8.02 1.15
C ALA A 15 1.97 -6.56 1.66
N VAL A 16 0.87 -5.84 1.43
CA VAL A 16 0.69 -4.48 1.94
C VAL A 16 0.62 -4.48 3.47
N LYS A 17 -0.14 -5.42 4.05
CA LYS A 17 -0.22 -5.59 5.50
C LYS A 17 1.16 -5.81 6.14
N GLU A 18 1.92 -6.77 5.63
CA GLU A 18 3.25 -7.10 6.15
C GLU A 18 4.23 -5.91 6.05
N PHE A 19 4.10 -5.10 5.00
CA PHE A 19 4.86 -3.86 4.86
C PHE A 19 4.43 -2.81 5.90
N CYS A 20 3.13 -2.62 6.11
CA CYS A 20 2.61 -1.69 7.10
C CYS A 20 3.03 -2.07 8.53
N GLU A 21 2.83 -3.33 8.93
CA GLU A 21 3.20 -3.83 10.26
C GLU A 21 4.70 -3.69 10.55
N ARG A 22 5.54 -3.75 9.52
CA ARG A 22 7.00 -3.61 9.65
C ARG A 22 7.46 -2.16 9.69
N GLU A 23 6.86 -1.28 8.89
CA GLU A 23 7.42 0.05 8.60
C GLU A 23 6.60 1.21 9.19
N PHE A 24 5.31 1.03 9.42
CA PHE A 24 4.40 2.03 9.99
C PHE A 24 4.20 1.75 11.47
N THR A 25 5.11 2.24 12.31
CA THR A 25 4.96 2.10 13.77
C THR A 25 4.12 3.25 14.34
N PRO A 26 3.36 3.03 15.43
CA PRO A 26 2.60 4.10 16.09
C PRO A 26 3.46 5.30 16.50
N GLU A 27 4.69 5.07 16.94
CA GLU A 27 5.62 6.13 17.34
C GLU A 27 6.00 7.01 16.16
N LEU A 28 6.22 6.40 14.99
CA LEU A 28 6.55 7.11 13.77
C LEU A 28 5.36 7.94 13.26
N ALA A 29 4.14 7.40 13.38
CA ALA A 29 2.93 8.12 13.03
C ALA A 29 2.73 9.37 13.91
N ILE A 30 2.89 9.24 15.22
CA ILE A 30 2.82 10.37 16.17
C ILE A 30 3.90 11.40 15.85
N GLU A 31 5.14 10.97 15.61
CA GLU A 31 6.23 11.89 15.27
C GLU A 31 5.92 12.72 14.01
N PHE A 32 5.37 12.09 12.97
CA PHE A 32 5.05 12.79 11.72
C PHE A 32 3.87 13.74 11.84
N ASP A 33 2.86 13.38 12.64
CA ASP A 33 1.72 14.25 12.95
C ASP A 33 2.18 15.49 13.72
N GLU A 34 2.91 15.30 14.84
CA GLU A 34 3.41 16.39 15.67
C GLU A 34 4.34 17.35 14.93
N LYS A 35 5.11 16.84 13.97
CA LYS A 35 6.08 17.63 13.17
C LYS A 35 5.51 18.11 11.85
N GLU A 36 4.24 17.84 11.55
CA GLU A 36 3.59 18.14 10.28
C GLU A 36 4.43 17.70 9.05
N LYS A 37 5.09 16.54 9.17
CA LYS A 37 6.09 16.08 8.21
C LYS A 37 5.58 14.94 7.35
N TYR A 38 5.68 15.10 6.04
CA TYR A 38 5.39 14.01 5.11
C TYR A 38 6.46 12.90 5.20
N PRO A 39 6.06 11.62 5.31
CA PRO A 39 6.98 10.49 5.49
C PRO A 39 7.63 10.05 4.17
N MET A 40 8.39 10.94 3.53
CA MET A 40 8.91 10.71 2.17
C MET A 40 9.76 9.44 2.02
N GLU A 41 10.55 9.07 3.03
CA GLU A 41 11.35 7.84 2.97
C GLU A 41 10.48 6.57 3.05
N LEU A 42 9.39 6.61 3.80
CA LEU A 42 8.41 5.53 3.87
C LEU A 42 7.65 5.40 2.55
N TYR A 43 7.24 6.54 1.97
CA TYR A 43 6.61 6.58 0.66
C TYR A 43 7.53 5.98 -0.43
N LYS A 44 8.81 6.33 -0.44
CA LYS A 44 9.79 5.75 -1.37
C LYS A 44 9.95 4.24 -1.19
N LYS A 45 9.87 3.72 0.05
CA LYS A 45 9.89 2.28 0.30
C LYS A 45 8.64 1.60 -0.28
N ALA A 46 7.45 2.18 -0.07
CA ALA A 46 6.20 1.68 -0.64
C ALA A 46 6.23 1.69 -2.17
N ALA A 47 6.73 2.78 -2.76
CA ALA A 47 6.84 2.94 -4.21
C ALA A 47 7.80 1.92 -4.84
N LYS A 48 8.92 1.61 -4.18
CA LYS A 48 9.85 0.54 -4.62
C LYS A 48 9.21 -0.85 -4.63
N LEU A 49 8.17 -1.07 -3.83
CA LEU A 49 7.40 -2.31 -3.78
C LEU A 49 6.20 -2.29 -4.76
N GLY A 50 5.99 -1.19 -5.50
CA GLY A 50 4.91 -1.06 -6.47
C GLY A 50 3.56 -0.67 -5.87
N PHE A 51 3.44 -0.53 -4.55
CA PHE A 51 2.15 -0.28 -3.88
C PHE A 51 1.53 1.08 -4.21
N THR A 52 2.33 2.04 -4.69
CA THR A 52 1.84 3.38 -5.05
C THR A 52 1.47 3.51 -6.53
N SER A 53 1.67 2.47 -7.33
CA SER A 53 1.46 2.49 -8.78
C SER A 53 0.71 1.25 -9.29
N LEU A 54 -0.10 0.63 -8.42
CA LEU A 54 -0.83 -0.62 -8.72
C LEU A 54 -1.63 -0.54 -10.02
N ARG A 55 -2.44 0.52 -10.18
CA ARG A 55 -3.32 0.72 -11.34
C ARG A 55 -2.66 1.40 -12.53
N ILE A 56 -1.39 1.79 -12.40
CA ILE A 56 -0.66 2.40 -13.50
C ILE A 56 -0.29 1.28 -14.50
N PRO A 57 -0.51 1.46 -15.81
CA PRO A 57 -0.09 0.47 -16.80
C PRO A 57 1.42 0.20 -16.77
N GLU A 58 1.82 -1.02 -17.13
CA GLU A 58 3.23 -1.43 -17.17
C GLU A 58 4.08 -0.57 -18.12
N GLU A 59 3.50 -0.05 -19.22
CA GLU A 59 4.20 0.86 -20.15
C GLU A 59 4.68 2.17 -19.50
N TYR A 60 4.18 2.50 -18.30
CA TYR A 60 4.58 3.64 -17.48
C TYR A 60 5.26 3.20 -16.17
N ASP A 61 5.87 2.02 -16.14
CA ASP A 61 6.52 1.43 -14.97
C ASP A 61 5.57 1.21 -13.77
N GLY A 62 4.28 0.99 -14.06
CA GLY A 62 3.28 0.58 -13.07
C GLY A 62 3.17 -0.94 -12.89
N GLN A 63 2.17 -1.39 -12.13
CA GLN A 63 1.92 -2.83 -11.92
C GLN A 63 0.80 -3.41 -12.79
N GLY A 64 0.05 -2.58 -13.53
CA GLY A 64 -0.98 -3.05 -14.46
C GLY A 64 -2.25 -3.64 -13.83
N TYR A 65 -2.43 -3.50 -12.51
CA TYR A 65 -3.60 -4.02 -11.80
C TYR A 65 -4.86 -3.17 -11.99
N GLY A 66 -5.98 -3.69 -11.49
CA GLY A 66 -7.27 -3.02 -11.52
C GLY A 66 -7.50 -2.06 -10.35
N LEU A 67 -8.70 -1.47 -10.34
CA LEU A 67 -9.14 -0.57 -9.27
C LEU A 67 -9.32 -1.30 -7.93
N LEU A 68 -9.68 -2.58 -7.96
CA LEU A 68 -9.93 -3.32 -6.72
C LEU A 68 -8.63 -3.54 -5.94
N GLU A 69 -7.54 -3.90 -6.63
CA GLU A 69 -6.22 -4.08 -6.01
C GLU A 69 -5.68 -2.76 -5.43
N ASP A 70 -5.88 -1.66 -6.15
CA ASP A 70 -5.56 -0.29 -5.70
C ASP A 70 -6.34 0.05 -4.41
N CYS A 71 -7.65 -0.22 -4.39
CA CYS A 71 -8.50 -0.03 -3.20
C CYS A 71 -8.06 -0.93 -2.02
N LEU A 72 -7.71 -2.18 -2.26
CA LEU A 72 -7.25 -3.10 -1.21
C LEU A 72 -5.94 -2.63 -0.59
N SER A 73 -5.02 -2.10 -1.39
CA SER A 73 -3.78 -1.55 -0.89
C SER A 73 -4.02 -0.33 0.00
N VAL A 74 -4.83 0.62 -0.47
CA VAL A 74 -5.18 1.82 0.32
C VAL A 74 -5.94 1.44 1.60
N GLU A 75 -6.89 0.50 1.51
CA GLU A 75 -7.63 0.00 2.68
C GLU A 75 -6.67 -0.53 3.75
N GLU A 76 -5.71 -1.37 3.35
CA GLU A 76 -4.79 -2.01 4.29
C GLU A 76 -3.78 -1.01 4.88
N MET A 77 -3.32 -0.03 4.09
CA MET A 77 -2.47 1.08 4.56
C MET A 77 -3.17 1.99 5.57
N CYS A 78 -4.49 2.20 5.44
CA CYS A 78 -5.25 3.02 6.38
C CYS A 78 -5.77 2.23 7.59
N ARG A 79 -5.75 0.90 7.52
CA ARG A 79 -6.28 0.01 8.56
C ARG A 79 -5.23 -0.40 9.59
N THR A 80 -4.02 -0.67 9.13
CA THR A 80 -2.92 -1.25 9.92
C THR A 80 -2.24 -0.18 10.75
#